data_AF-A0AA95KPL6-F1
#
_entry.id   AF-A0AA95KPL6-F1
#
_cell.length_a   1.000
_cell.length_b   1.000
_cell.length_c   1.000
_cell.angle_alpha   90.00
_cell.angle_beta   90.00
_cell.angle_gamma   90.00
#
_symmetry.space_group_name_H-M   'P 1'
#
loop_
_entity.id
_entity.type
_entity.pdbx_description
1 polymer ?
#
loop_
_entity_poly.entity_id
_entity_poly.type
_entity_poly.pdbx_seq_one_letter_code
_entity_poly.pdbx_strand_id
1 'polypeptide(L)'
;MPDKLEEHYGIRLASSSIRHITEGHAKRIHESQVLIKDYPSTLGKAYVIAEMDGSMIPIVEIDETAPDKRKGKKESWKEARLCLAHAKGSATPTFGAIFGGTVEDAGKILFDTACRAGFGKSTFLHAVGDGASWINRQVDEQFGTQGHYLIDFYHVCEYLSAASASCSCLKDKDKWFAKQKKALQGV
;
A
#
# COMPACT_ATOMS: atom_id res chain seq x y z
N MET A 1 9.80 -22.44 3.02
CA MET A 1 11.04 -21.61 2.98
C MET A 1 12.25 -22.39 3.49
N PRO A 2 12.22 -23.04 4.68
CA PRO A 2 13.34 -23.88 5.14
C PRO A 2 13.62 -25.05 4.18
N ASP A 3 12.56 -25.70 3.70
CA ASP A 3 12.68 -26.89 2.85
C ASP A 3 13.35 -26.59 1.50
N LYS A 4 13.12 -25.40 0.92
CA LYS A 4 13.77 -24.99 -0.34
C LYS A 4 15.28 -24.77 -0.18
N LEU A 5 15.72 -24.31 0.99
CA LEU A 5 17.13 -24.10 1.31
C LEU A 5 17.87 -25.44 1.48
N GLU A 6 17.21 -26.41 2.10
CA GLU A 6 17.72 -27.78 2.19
C GLU A 6 17.70 -28.47 0.82
N GLU A 7 16.61 -28.36 0.07
CA GLU A 7 16.44 -28.95 -1.26
C GLU A 7 17.50 -28.49 -2.26
N HIS A 8 17.74 -27.18 -2.35
CA HIS A 8 18.65 -26.64 -3.36
C HIS A 8 20.12 -26.57 -2.89
N TYR A 9 20.36 -26.44 -1.59
CA TYR A 9 21.71 -26.15 -1.07
C TYR A 9 22.17 -27.11 0.03
N GLY A 10 21.35 -28.06 0.49
CA GLY A 10 21.69 -28.97 1.58
C GLY A 10 21.80 -28.29 2.96
N ILE A 11 21.35 -27.04 3.07
CA ILE A 11 21.47 -26.23 4.29
C ILE A 11 20.17 -26.30 5.07
N ARG A 12 20.24 -26.82 6.31
CA ARG A 12 19.13 -26.78 7.27
C ARG A 12 19.19 -25.52 8.11
N LEU A 13 18.10 -24.74 8.07
CA LEU A 13 17.93 -23.53 8.88
C LEU A 13 16.63 -23.62 9.66
N ALA A 14 16.68 -23.29 10.95
CA ALA A 14 15.48 -23.20 11.77
C ALA A 14 14.65 -21.98 11.35
N SER A 15 13.32 -22.12 11.36
CA SER A 15 12.40 -21.00 11.09
C SER A 15 12.62 -19.80 12.01
N SER A 16 13.09 -20.03 13.24
CA SER A 16 13.48 -18.98 14.19
C SER A 16 14.66 -18.14 13.70
N SER A 17 15.65 -18.75 13.02
CA SER A 17 16.78 -18.04 12.44
C SER A 17 16.34 -17.12 11.30
N ILE A 18 15.47 -17.61 10.41
CA ILE A 18 14.90 -16.81 9.32
C ILE A 18 14.13 -15.62 9.89
N ARG A 19 13.26 -15.86 10.88
CA ARG A 19 12.52 -14.82 11.58
C ARG A 19 13.44 -13.76 12.20
N HIS A 20 14.46 -14.20 12.94
CA HIS A 20 15.39 -13.28 13.61
C HIS A 20 16.14 -12.37 12.62
N ILE A 21 16.58 -12.93 11.48
CA ILE A 21 17.25 -12.15 10.44
C ILE A 21 16.27 -11.12 9.85
N THR A 22 15.06 -11.53 9.47
CA THR A 22 14.04 -10.63 8.92
C THR A 22 13.66 -9.52 9.90
N GLU A 23 13.43 -9.85 11.18
CA GLU A 23 13.16 -8.87 12.23
C GLU A 23 14.33 -7.92 12.45
N GLY A 24 15.57 -8.40 12.32
CA GLY A 24 16.76 -7.56 12.37
C GLY A 24 16.81 -6.52 11.23
N HIS A 25 16.42 -6.90 10.01
CA HIS A 25 16.27 -5.94 8.91
C HIS A 25 15.12 -4.96 9.15
N ALA A 26 13.96 -5.45 9.57
CA ALA A 26 12.79 -4.61 9.88
C ALA A 26 13.11 -3.57 10.95
N LYS A 27 13.80 -3.98 12.03
CA LYS A 27 14.27 -3.08 13.09
C LYS A 27 15.19 -1.99 12.55
N ARG A 28 16.20 -2.36 11.74
CA ARG A 28 17.11 -1.37 11.13
C ARG A 28 16.38 -0.38 10.24
N ILE A 29 15.44 -0.86 9.41
CA ILE A 29 14.60 0.01 8.57
C ILE A 29 13.84 1.00 9.44
N HIS A 30 13.13 0.50 10.46
CA HIS A 30 12.35 1.31 11.38
C HIS A 30 13.19 2.37 12.12
N GLU A 31 14.34 1.98 12.68
CA GLU A 31 15.22 2.88 13.42
C GLU A 31 15.92 3.92 12.52
N SER A 32 16.18 3.58 11.26
CA SER A 32 16.79 4.48 10.29
C SER A 32 15.80 5.42 9.60
N GLN A 33 14.50 5.26 9.84
CA GLN A 33 13.46 5.98 9.12
C GLN A 33 13.40 7.44 9.58
N VAL A 34 13.90 8.34 8.73
CA VAL A 34 13.77 9.79 8.89
C VAL A 34 12.92 10.31 7.76
N LEU A 35 11.69 10.70 8.07
CA LEU A 35 10.74 11.21 7.07
C LEU A 35 11.16 12.60 6.58
N ILE A 36 11.12 12.78 5.26
CA ILE A 36 11.11 14.09 4.62
C ILE A 36 9.77 14.75 4.95
N LYS A 37 9.82 15.91 5.62
CA LYS A 37 8.63 16.66 6.04
C LYS A 37 8.49 17.97 5.29
N ASP A 38 9.62 18.55 4.87
CA ASP A 38 9.64 19.83 4.18
C ASP A 38 9.34 19.64 2.71
N TYR A 39 8.58 20.59 2.16
CA TYR A 39 8.27 20.60 0.74
C TYR A 39 9.53 20.85 -0.10
N PRO A 40 9.85 20.01 -1.10
CA PRO A 40 11.09 20.17 -1.85
C PRO A 40 11.12 21.48 -2.63
N SER A 41 12.21 22.25 -2.49
CA SER A 41 12.45 23.49 -3.22
C SER A 41 13.12 23.26 -4.59
N THR A 42 13.71 22.09 -4.79
CA THR A 42 14.40 21.68 -6.01
C THR A 42 13.42 21.19 -7.08
N LEU A 43 13.78 21.35 -8.35
CA LEU A 43 13.02 20.77 -9.46
C LEU A 43 12.90 19.25 -9.30
N GLY A 44 11.67 18.76 -9.39
CA GLY A 44 11.37 17.34 -9.38
C GLY A 44 11.31 16.73 -10.78
N LYS A 45 10.95 15.45 -10.86
CA LYS A 45 10.59 14.79 -12.11
C LYS A 45 9.27 15.36 -12.63
N ALA A 46 9.10 15.40 -13.95
CA ALA A 46 7.87 15.91 -14.56
C ALA A 46 6.62 15.18 -14.04
N TYR A 47 6.71 13.84 -13.93
CA TYR A 47 5.63 12.99 -13.43
C TYR A 47 6.15 11.99 -12.40
N VAL A 48 5.44 11.89 -11.28
CA VAL A 48 5.60 10.82 -10.28
C VAL A 48 4.26 10.08 -10.20
N ILE A 49 4.32 8.76 -10.22
CA ILE A 49 3.17 7.88 -9.98
C ILE A 49 3.31 7.37 -8.56
N ALA A 50 2.26 7.52 -7.78
CA ALA A 50 2.19 7.03 -6.42
C ALA A 50 0.94 6.17 -6.25
N GLU A 51 1.04 5.16 -5.40
CA GLU A 51 -0.05 4.26 -5.07
C GLU A 51 -0.15 4.16 -3.54
N MET A 52 -1.36 4.09 -3.02
CA MET A 52 -1.59 3.76 -1.61
C MET A 52 -2.77 2.80 -1.49
N ASP A 53 -2.58 1.78 -0.67
CA ASP A 53 -3.61 0.80 -0.33
C ASP A 53 -3.47 0.35 1.13
N GLY A 54 -4.56 -0.16 1.70
CA GLY A 54 -4.66 -0.65 3.06
C GLY A 54 -5.12 -2.11 3.10
N SER A 55 -4.55 -2.89 4.00
CA SER A 55 -5.00 -4.27 4.22
C SER A 55 -5.02 -4.62 5.70
N MET A 56 -5.99 -5.44 6.10
CA MET A 56 -6.10 -5.92 7.48
C MET A 56 -5.15 -7.10 7.68
N ILE A 57 -4.21 -6.95 8.61
CA ILE A 57 -3.28 -8.01 9.02
C ILE A 57 -3.77 -8.61 10.34
N PRO A 58 -3.89 -9.95 10.43
CA PRO A 58 -4.25 -10.61 11.68
C PRO A 58 -3.06 -10.58 12.63
N ILE A 59 -3.33 -10.20 13.88
CA ILE A 59 -2.38 -10.11 14.96
C ILE A 59 -2.82 -11.04 16.08
N VAL A 60 -1.86 -11.82 16.54
CA VAL A 60 -2.05 -12.72 17.66
C VAL A 60 -1.63 -12.00 18.93
N GLU A 61 -2.60 -11.68 19.76
CA GLU A 61 -2.39 -11.07 21.06
C GLU A 61 -2.19 -12.15 22.12
N ILE A 62 -1.14 -11.96 22.91
CA ILE A 62 -0.74 -12.84 24.00
C ILE A 62 -0.97 -12.06 25.30
N ASP A 63 -1.62 -12.70 26.26
CA ASP A 63 -1.67 -12.16 27.61
C ASP A 63 -0.28 -12.32 28.26
N GLU A 64 0.45 -11.23 28.35
CA GLU A 64 1.80 -11.20 28.91
C GLU A 64 1.85 -11.60 30.39
N THR A 65 0.71 -11.56 31.09
CA THR A 65 0.57 -11.94 32.50
C THR A 65 0.17 -13.40 32.71
N ALA A 66 -0.21 -14.11 31.64
CA ALA A 66 -0.65 -15.50 31.73
C ALA A 66 0.50 -16.46 32.10
N PRO A 67 0.27 -17.47 32.97
CA PRO A 67 1.27 -18.48 33.31
C PRO A 67 1.78 -19.29 32.12
N ASP A 68 0.94 -19.52 31.10
CA ASP A 68 1.32 -20.19 29.85
C ASP A 68 0.89 -19.34 28.63
N LYS A 69 1.82 -18.55 28.10
CA LYS A 69 1.65 -17.66 26.94
C LYS A 69 1.30 -18.37 25.63
N ARG A 70 1.33 -19.71 25.60
CA ARG A 70 0.89 -20.49 24.44
C ARG A 70 -0.63 -20.66 24.40
N LYS A 71 -1.32 -20.49 25.55
CA LYS A 71 -2.77 -20.65 25.70
C LYS A 71 -3.46 -19.29 25.77
N GLY A 72 -4.77 -19.27 25.50
CA GLY A 72 -5.60 -18.07 25.66
C GLY A 72 -5.29 -16.93 24.69
N LYS A 73 -4.61 -17.22 23.56
CA LYS A 73 -4.29 -16.23 22.53
C LYS A 73 -5.57 -15.68 21.90
N LYS A 74 -5.58 -14.39 21.61
CA LYS A 74 -6.69 -13.72 20.93
C LYS A 74 -6.23 -13.26 19.55
N GLU A 75 -7.16 -13.30 18.60
CA GLU A 75 -6.94 -12.70 17.29
C GLU A 75 -7.53 -11.29 17.30
N SER A 76 -6.73 -10.33 16.84
CA SER A 76 -7.19 -8.99 16.49
C SER A 76 -6.72 -8.66 15.08
N TRP A 77 -7.41 -7.73 14.43
CA TRP A 77 -7.06 -7.32 13.06
C TRP A 77 -6.64 -5.85 13.11
N LYS A 78 -5.49 -5.54 12.52
CA LYS A 78 -4.97 -4.18 12.42
C LYS A 78 -4.64 -3.85 10.98
N GLU A 79 -4.98 -2.63 10.58
CA GLU A 79 -4.70 -2.17 9.23
C GLU A 79 -3.20 -1.85 9.07
N ALA A 80 -2.62 -2.40 8.01
CA ALA A 80 -1.35 -1.98 7.44
C ALA A 80 -1.63 -1.15 6.20
N ARG A 81 -0.98 -0.01 6.07
CA ARG A 81 -1.08 0.84 4.88
C ARG A 81 0.26 0.84 4.18
N LEU A 82 0.25 0.52 2.90
CA LEU A 82 1.42 0.48 2.04
C LEU A 82 1.27 1.56 0.99
N CYS A 83 2.37 2.20 0.66
CA CYS A 83 2.46 3.06 -0.50
C CYS A 83 3.71 2.75 -1.31
N LEU A 84 3.62 3.07 -2.59
CA LEU A 84 4.68 2.96 -3.56
C LEU A 84 4.74 4.27 -4.34
N ALA A 85 5.93 4.73 -4.70
CA ALA A 85 6.07 5.82 -5.66
C ALA A 85 7.26 5.62 -6.58
N HIS A 86 7.13 6.09 -7.82
CA HIS A 86 8.21 6.09 -8.79
C HIS A 86 8.03 7.21 -9.81
N ALA A 87 9.14 7.72 -10.36
CA ALA A 87 9.07 8.58 -11.53
C ALA A 87 8.49 7.81 -12.73
N LYS A 88 7.72 8.48 -13.59
CA LYS A 88 7.20 7.87 -14.83
C LYS A 88 8.35 7.31 -15.67
N GLY A 89 8.26 6.03 -16.03
CA GLY A 89 9.28 5.30 -16.79
C GLY A 89 10.43 4.73 -15.94
N SER A 90 10.47 4.98 -14.62
CA SER A 90 11.40 4.30 -13.71
C SER A 90 10.92 2.89 -13.39
N ALA A 91 11.84 1.93 -13.40
CA ALA A 91 11.62 0.56 -12.93
C ALA A 91 11.99 0.35 -11.44
N THR A 92 12.44 1.40 -10.76
CA THR A 92 12.86 1.36 -9.36
C THR A 92 11.88 2.14 -8.50
N PRO A 93 10.93 1.46 -7.85
CA PRO A 93 10.01 2.10 -6.93
C PRO A 93 10.64 2.34 -5.55
N THR A 94 10.16 3.39 -4.90
CA THR A 94 10.31 3.60 -3.45
C THR A 94 9.06 3.04 -2.77
N PHE A 95 9.25 2.35 -1.64
CA PHE A 95 8.15 1.83 -0.82
C PHE A 95 8.12 2.53 0.53
N GLY A 96 6.92 2.80 1.01
CA GLY A 96 6.66 3.26 2.37
C GLY A 96 5.55 2.43 2.98
N ALA A 97 5.65 2.07 4.25
CA ALA A 97 4.63 1.30 4.94
C ALA A 97 4.43 1.82 6.36
N ILE A 98 3.20 1.73 6.85
CA ILE A 98 2.86 1.94 8.25
C ILE A 98 1.96 0.82 8.74
N PHE A 99 2.27 0.34 9.94
CA PHE A 99 1.46 -0.63 10.64
C PHE A 99 0.87 0.01 11.90
N GLY A 100 -0.46 0.15 11.94
CA GLY A 100 -1.10 1.04 12.90
C GLY A 100 -0.91 2.53 12.57
N GLY A 101 -1.07 3.41 13.56
CA GLY A 101 -1.02 4.86 13.34
C GLY A 101 -2.29 5.43 12.69
N THR A 102 -2.27 6.74 12.42
CA THR A 102 -3.42 7.44 11.86
C THR A 102 -3.37 7.50 10.34
N VAL A 103 -4.46 7.96 9.70
CA VAL A 103 -4.48 8.19 8.25
C VAL A 103 -3.53 9.31 7.84
N GLU A 104 -3.30 10.29 8.71
CA GLU A 104 -2.35 11.39 8.51
C GLU A 104 -0.90 10.89 8.52
N ASP A 105 -0.60 9.87 9.33
CA ASP A 105 0.74 9.25 9.31
C ASP A 105 0.98 8.48 8.01
N ALA A 106 -0.07 7.85 7.45
CA ALA A 106 0.01 7.24 6.12
C ALA A 106 0.26 8.29 5.03
N GLY A 107 -0.41 9.47 5.11
CA GLY A 107 -0.14 10.58 4.20
C GLY A 107 1.29 11.10 4.27
N LYS A 108 1.86 11.28 5.48
CA LYS A 108 3.27 11.69 5.63
C LYS A 108 4.23 10.67 5.02
N ILE A 109 3.94 9.37 5.15
CA ILE A 109 4.75 8.32 4.55
C ILE A 109 4.61 8.30 3.03
N LEU A 110 3.41 8.52 2.49
CA LEU A 110 3.18 8.70 1.07
C LEU A 110 3.99 9.89 0.52
N PHE A 111 4.01 11.02 1.24
CA PHE A 111 4.78 12.20 0.88
C PHE A 111 6.29 11.95 0.87
N ASP A 112 6.84 11.36 1.93
CA ASP A 112 8.26 10.96 1.99
C ASP A 112 8.62 10.00 0.84
N THR A 113 7.76 9.02 0.59
CA THR A 113 7.93 8.02 -0.49
C THR A 113 7.96 8.70 -1.86
N ALA A 114 7.05 9.64 -2.11
CA ALA A 114 7.01 10.43 -3.33
C ALA A 114 8.25 11.32 -3.49
N CYS A 115 8.68 12.00 -2.43
CA CYS A 115 9.90 12.84 -2.45
C CYS A 115 11.13 12.02 -2.82
N ARG A 116 11.31 10.85 -2.21
CA ARG A 116 12.40 9.92 -2.55
C ARG A 116 12.30 9.38 -3.97
N ALA A 117 11.09 9.25 -4.51
CA ALA A 117 10.85 8.88 -5.92
C ALA A 117 11.09 10.03 -6.92
N GLY A 118 11.44 11.23 -6.44
CA GLY A 118 11.76 12.39 -7.27
C GLY A 118 10.65 13.42 -7.36
N PHE A 119 9.67 13.41 -6.46
CA PHE A 119 8.73 14.52 -6.31
C PHE A 119 9.46 15.79 -5.88
N GLY A 120 9.11 16.91 -6.50
CA GLY A 120 9.62 18.22 -6.13
C GLY A 120 8.89 19.35 -6.85
N LYS A 121 9.55 20.49 -6.99
CA LYS A 121 8.99 21.65 -7.67
C LYS A 121 8.61 21.28 -9.11
N SER A 122 7.39 21.65 -9.50
CA SER A 122 6.83 21.41 -10.85
C SER A 122 6.61 19.93 -11.21
N THR A 123 6.65 19.02 -10.24
CA THR A 123 6.18 17.65 -10.43
C THR A 123 4.67 17.61 -10.49
N PHE A 124 4.11 16.83 -11.42
CA PHE A 124 2.72 16.39 -11.38
C PHE A 124 2.67 14.96 -10.83
N LEU A 125 1.98 14.79 -9.70
CA LEU A 125 1.85 13.51 -9.01
C LEU A 125 0.51 12.86 -9.36
N HIS A 126 0.56 11.69 -9.96
CA HIS A 126 -0.59 10.83 -10.20
C HIS A 126 -0.68 9.82 -9.05
N ALA A 127 -1.61 10.03 -8.13
CA ALA A 127 -1.90 9.08 -7.06
C ALA A 127 -2.98 8.09 -7.51
N VAL A 128 -2.85 6.83 -7.13
CA VAL A 128 -3.79 5.76 -7.43
C VAL A 128 -4.12 4.99 -6.15
N GLY A 129 -5.37 4.56 -5.99
CA GLY A 129 -5.77 3.70 -4.88
C GLY A 129 -7.16 3.10 -5.08
N ASP A 130 -7.66 2.45 -4.03
CA ASP A 130 -8.91 1.69 -4.03
C ASP A 130 -10.17 2.56 -4.17
N GLY A 131 -10.07 3.86 -3.92
CA GLY A 131 -11.20 4.80 -3.92
C GLY A 131 -11.63 5.24 -2.51
N ALA A 132 -10.94 4.80 -1.46
CA ALA A 132 -11.22 5.23 -0.10
C ALA A 132 -11.03 6.75 0.06
N SER A 133 -12.04 7.39 0.65
CA SER A 133 -12.07 8.85 0.79
C SER A 133 -10.95 9.43 1.65
N TRP A 134 -10.37 8.62 2.54
CA TRP A 134 -9.21 9.04 3.32
C TRP A 134 -7.94 9.11 2.46
N ILE A 135 -7.77 8.24 1.46
CA ILE A 135 -6.62 8.28 0.54
C ILE A 135 -6.68 9.56 -0.28
N ASN A 136 -7.83 9.85 -0.88
CA ASN A 136 -8.02 11.08 -1.65
C ASN A 136 -7.69 12.33 -0.83
N ARG A 137 -8.19 12.40 0.42
CA ARG A 137 -7.89 13.50 1.33
C ARG A 137 -6.41 13.63 1.64
N GLN A 138 -5.71 12.51 1.88
CA GLN A 138 -4.27 12.55 2.11
C GLN A 138 -3.50 12.98 0.85
N VAL A 139 -3.94 12.62 -0.35
CA VAL A 139 -3.33 13.13 -1.58
C VAL A 139 -3.51 14.64 -1.71
N ASP A 140 -4.73 15.13 -1.48
CA ASP A 140 -5.04 16.57 -1.50
C ASP A 140 -4.22 17.34 -0.45
N GLU A 141 -4.13 16.82 0.77
CA GLU A 141 -3.39 17.44 1.89
C GLU A 141 -1.88 17.47 1.65
N GLN A 142 -1.30 16.40 1.12
CA GLN A 142 0.16 16.28 0.97
C GLN A 142 0.71 16.90 -0.30
N PHE A 143 -0.10 16.99 -1.37
CA PHE A 143 0.38 17.41 -2.69
C PHE A 143 -0.37 18.60 -3.28
N GLY A 144 -1.51 18.99 -2.70
CA GLY A 144 -2.31 20.13 -3.16
C GLY A 144 -2.57 20.08 -4.67
N THR A 145 -2.32 21.20 -5.36
CA THR A 145 -2.53 21.30 -6.81
C THR A 145 -1.53 20.50 -7.66
N GLN A 146 -0.48 19.93 -7.06
CA GLN A 146 0.45 19.04 -7.75
C GLN A 146 0.00 17.58 -7.73
N GLY A 147 -0.97 17.19 -6.90
CA GLY A 147 -1.45 15.82 -6.76
C GLY A 147 -2.84 15.62 -7.35
N HIS A 148 -3.02 14.52 -8.08
CA HIS A 148 -4.32 14.10 -8.60
C HIS A 148 -4.56 12.64 -8.25
N TYR A 149 -5.67 12.36 -7.58
CA TYR A 149 -6.07 11.01 -7.21
C TYR A 149 -6.94 10.35 -8.29
N LEU A 150 -6.66 9.08 -8.56
CA LEU A 150 -7.39 8.21 -9.47
C LEU A 150 -7.73 6.91 -8.73
N ILE A 151 -8.83 6.26 -9.13
CA ILE A 151 -9.14 4.91 -8.65
C ILE A 151 -8.51 3.93 -9.64
N ASP A 152 -7.80 2.92 -9.16
CA ASP A 152 -7.26 1.92 -10.09
C ASP A 152 -8.37 1.13 -10.77
N PHE A 153 -8.03 0.64 -11.95
CA PHE A 153 -8.98 -0.05 -12.81
C PHE A 153 -9.50 -1.37 -12.20
N TYR A 154 -8.72 -2.01 -11.33
CA TYR A 154 -9.13 -3.25 -10.68
C TYR A 154 -10.27 -2.97 -9.69
N HIS A 155 -10.09 -2.03 -8.76
CA HIS A 155 -11.13 -1.65 -7.81
C HIS A 155 -12.36 -1.03 -8.48
N VAL A 156 -12.18 -0.24 -9.55
CA VAL A 156 -13.31 0.23 -10.37
C VAL A 156 -14.10 -0.96 -10.95
N CYS A 157 -13.43 -2.02 -11.40
CA CYS A 157 -14.11 -3.22 -11.87
C CYS A 157 -14.88 -3.93 -10.74
N GLU A 158 -14.33 -3.99 -9.53
CA GLU A 158 -15.05 -4.55 -8.37
C GLU A 158 -16.32 -3.75 -8.07
N TYR A 159 -16.23 -2.41 -8.06
CA TYR A 159 -17.39 -1.54 -7.85
C TYR A 159 -18.44 -1.67 -8.95
N LEU A 160 -18.02 -1.73 -10.22
CA LEU A 160 -18.95 -1.97 -11.33
C LEU A 160 -19.61 -3.35 -11.22
N SER A 161 -18.86 -4.38 -10.85
CA SER A 161 -19.39 -5.73 -10.66
C SER A 161 -20.44 -5.75 -9.56
N ALA A 162 -20.17 -5.12 -8.42
CA ALA A 162 -21.13 -4.99 -7.32
C ALA A 162 -22.39 -4.20 -7.74
N ALA A 163 -22.22 -3.08 -8.45
CA ALA A 163 -23.33 -2.24 -8.92
C ALA A 163 -24.21 -2.91 -9.99
N SER A 164 -23.66 -3.88 -10.74
CA SER A 164 -24.35 -4.52 -11.87
C SER A 164 -25.72 -5.13 -11.49
N ALA A 165 -25.85 -5.62 -10.26
CA ALA A 165 -27.09 -6.21 -9.74
C ALA A 165 -28.22 -5.18 -9.55
N SER A 166 -27.88 -3.90 -9.37
CA SER A 166 -28.84 -2.80 -9.20
C SER A 166 -29.03 -1.98 -10.47
N CYS A 167 -28.01 -1.92 -11.35
CA CYS A 167 -28.04 -1.12 -12.57
C CYS A 167 -28.59 -1.85 -13.80
N SER A 168 -28.92 -3.15 -13.68
CA SER A 168 -29.49 -3.96 -14.75
C SER A 168 -30.39 -5.06 -14.19
N CYS A 169 -31.15 -5.74 -15.06
CA CYS A 169 -31.85 -6.94 -14.62
C CYS A 169 -30.85 -8.06 -14.28
N LEU A 170 -31.17 -8.91 -13.31
CA LEU A 170 -30.27 -9.98 -12.84
C LEU A 170 -29.72 -10.87 -13.97
N LYS A 171 -30.48 -11.07 -15.05
CA LYS A 171 -30.09 -11.90 -16.20
C LYS A 171 -29.05 -11.23 -17.11
N ASP A 172 -28.89 -9.92 -17.04
CA ASP A 172 -28.00 -9.14 -17.92
C ASP A 172 -26.85 -8.46 -17.18
N LYS A 173 -26.66 -8.72 -15.88
CA LYS A 173 -25.62 -8.11 -15.04
C LYS A 173 -24.21 -8.22 -15.63
N ASP A 174 -23.86 -9.38 -16.18
CA ASP A 174 -22.53 -9.64 -16.72
C ASP A 174 -22.30 -8.88 -18.04
N LYS A 175 -23.36 -8.78 -18.87
CA LYS A 175 -23.32 -7.98 -20.11
C LYS A 175 -23.22 -6.49 -19.79
N TRP A 176 -23.95 -6.03 -18.79
CA TRP A 176 -23.87 -4.65 -18.31
C TRP A 176 -22.47 -4.32 -17.80
N PHE A 177 -21.91 -5.18 -16.93
CA PHE A 177 -20.56 -5.04 -16.41
C PHE A 177 -19.53 -4.99 -17.54
N ALA A 178 -19.57 -5.95 -18.48
CA ALA A 178 -18.65 -6.00 -19.61
C ALA A 178 -18.71 -4.74 -20.48
N LYS A 179 -19.93 -4.19 -20.68
CA LYS A 179 -20.12 -2.92 -21.40
C LYS A 179 -19.47 -1.74 -20.68
N GLN A 180 -19.66 -1.60 -19.36
CA GLN A 180 -19.06 -0.50 -18.59
C GLN A 180 -17.54 -0.63 -18.50
N LYS A 181 -17.04 -1.84 -18.24
CA LYS A 181 -15.60 -2.14 -18.22
C LYS A 181 -14.95 -1.72 -19.54
N LYS A 182 -15.54 -2.08 -20.68
CA LYS A 182 -15.04 -1.70 -22.01
C LYS A 182 -15.06 -0.19 -22.23
N ALA A 183 -16.10 0.51 -21.76
CA ALA A 183 -16.20 1.95 -21.92
C ALA A 183 -15.07 2.71 -21.17
N LEU A 184 -14.61 2.19 -20.03
CA LEU A 184 -13.56 2.78 -19.23
C LEU A 184 -12.13 2.52 -19.73
N GLN A 185 -11.92 1.47 -20.52
CA GLN A 185 -10.59 1.15 -21.05
C GLN A 185 -10.11 2.10 -22.16
N GLY A 186 -11.00 2.98 -22.65
CA GLY A 186 -10.75 3.75 -23.87
C GLY A 186 -10.79 2.84 -25.10
N VAL A 187 -11.18 3.41 -26.25
CA VAL A 187 -11.15 2.72 -27.56
C VAL A 187 -9.72 2.59 -28.04
#